data_AF-A0AA37GBW0-F1
#
_entry.id   AF-A0AA37GBW0-F1
#
_cell.length_a   1.000
_cell.length_b   1.000
_cell.length_c   1.000
_cell.angle_alpha   90.00
_cell.angle_beta   90.00
_cell.angle_gamma   90.00
#
_symmetry.space_group_name_H-M   'P 1'
#
loop_
_entity.id
_entity.type
_entity.pdbx_description
1 polymer ?
#
loop_
_entity_poly.entity_id
_entity_poly.type
_entity_poly.pdbx_seq_one_letter_code
_entity_poly.pdbx_strand_id
1 'polypeptide(L)'
;MPGEEGTYHYYTSYDFIFRAWGKTVWGSDADKASLRSDLSIVQGNFTDVPLVIGEFDASPLNTEPAARTAAEINAAVVIWDNGLDHLDHGASTWRDPTSLGVLNNALKGTKNSLADSTVDATATTLSSSDYVFNKVGTAPTDQTLPWLFNGNTLTGITTNSGAALASGVDYAVTSSGITFKASFLGKYLSTSAAQGESDASVLGGRDWDAPVLRATSSKTVAGADLGIPLACKGVRVLAVVKAVRGHGVYLFDDWTQYLGPLQQARIVRQWNYDGAKVVLTATTVQAVIASGKATTFTFELYPRSSWEQRYVHSKPMSSY
;
A
#
# COMPACT_ATOMS: atom_id res chain seq x y z
N MET A 1 8.48 -25.13 -39.17
CA MET A 1 9.16 -25.10 -37.86
C MET A 1 8.11 -24.77 -36.83
N PRO A 2 8.04 -25.44 -35.67
CA PRO A 2 7.21 -24.95 -34.58
C PRO A 2 7.66 -23.53 -34.26
N GLY A 3 6.72 -22.58 -34.18
CA GLY A 3 7.03 -21.17 -33.99
C GLY A 3 7.77 -20.96 -32.68
N GLU A 4 8.87 -20.23 -32.70
CA GLU A 4 9.57 -19.80 -31.50
C GLU A 4 8.71 -18.76 -30.76
N GLU A 5 8.71 -18.82 -29.44
CA GLU A 5 8.00 -17.88 -28.56
C GLU A 5 9.05 -17.14 -27.71
N GLY A 6 8.91 -15.82 -27.60
CA GLY A 6 9.75 -15.00 -26.74
C GLY A 6 9.10 -14.83 -25.37
N THR A 7 9.88 -14.98 -24.30
CA THR A 7 9.40 -14.75 -22.93
C THR A 7 10.32 -13.81 -22.16
N TYR A 8 9.73 -12.96 -21.33
CA TYR A 8 10.45 -12.07 -20.41
C TYR A 8 9.62 -11.82 -19.14
N HIS A 9 10.28 -11.38 -18.07
CA HIS A 9 9.62 -11.04 -16.82
C HIS A 9 9.62 -9.52 -16.65
N TYR A 10 8.57 -8.97 -16.03
CA TYR A 10 8.43 -7.53 -15.85
C TYR A 10 8.05 -7.18 -14.41
N TYR A 11 9.01 -6.59 -13.71
CA TYR A 11 8.93 -6.24 -12.28
C TYR A 11 9.37 -4.78 -12.01
N THR A 12 9.14 -3.91 -12.98
CA THR A 12 9.53 -2.49 -12.89
C THR A 12 8.35 -1.63 -12.43
N SER A 13 8.52 -0.71 -11.47
CA SER A 13 9.75 -0.41 -10.74
C SER A 13 9.87 -1.26 -9.47
N TYR A 14 11.02 -1.92 -9.29
CA TYR A 14 11.30 -2.84 -8.16
C TYR A 14 10.95 -2.23 -6.80
N ASP A 15 11.33 -0.97 -6.61
CA ASP A 15 11.10 -0.23 -5.38
C ASP A 15 9.62 -0.10 -5.02
N PHE A 16 8.73 0.00 -6.00
CA PHE A 16 7.29 0.05 -5.75
C PHE A 16 6.70 -1.35 -5.51
N ILE A 17 6.93 -2.30 -6.42
CA ILE A 17 6.30 -3.63 -6.36
C ILE A 17 6.73 -4.46 -5.15
N PHE A 18 7.91 -4.18 -4.58
CA PHE A 18 8.41 -4.80 -3.35
C PHE A 18 8.32 -3.87 -2.14
N ARG A 19 7.66 -2.70 -2.26
CA ARG A 19 7.60 -1.67 -1.21
C ARG A 19 8.99 -1.31 -0.65
N ALA A 20 10.00 -1.34 -1.51
CA ALA A 20 11.37 -1.04 -1.14
C ALA A 20 11.55 0.45 -0.85
N TRP A 21 12.37 0.72 0.16
CA TRP A 21 12.66 2.04 0.69
C TRP A 21 11.41 2.89 0.90
N GLY A 22 10.30 2.24 1.26
CA GLY A 22 9.02 2.89 1.51
C GLY A 22 8.39 3.59 0.31
N LYS A 23 8.72 3.17 -0.92
CA LYS A 23 7.97 3.60 -2.10
C LYS A 23 6.60 2.93 -2.09
N THR A 24 5.59 3.74 -1.79
CA THR A 24 4.19 3.31 -1.71
C THR A 24 3.31 4.04 -2.72
N VAL A 25 3.92 4.86 -3.58
CA VAL A 25 3.25 5.65 -4.61
C VAL A 25 3.71 5.18 -5.99
N TRP A 26 2.77 5.09 -6.92
CA TRP A 26 3.00 4.78 -8.32
C TRP A 26 1.80 5.25 -9.14
N GLY A 27 2.03 5.69 -10.37
CA GLY A 27 0.96 6.02 -11.31
C GLY A 27 1.00 7.46 -11.80
N SER A 28 2.10 8.17 -11.54
CA SER A 28 2.38 9.44 -12.21
C SER A 28 2.45 9.24 -13.73
N ASP A 29 2.34 10.33 -14.49
CA ASP A 29 2.51 10.26 -15.95
C ASP A 29 3.90 9.76 -16.34
N ALA A 30 4.92 10.06 -15.53
CA ALA A 30 6.28 9.55 -15.71
C ALA A 30 6.35 8.02 -15.48
N ASP A 31 5.72 7.50 -14.42
CA ASP A 31 5.68 6.04 -14.18
C ASP A 31 5.00 5.31 -15.34
N LYS A 32 3.84 5.82 -15.77
CA LYS A 32 3.06 5.26 -16.87
C LYS A 32 3.83 5.34 -18.19
N ALA A 33 4.57 6.43 -18.43
CA ALA A 33 5.41 6.58 -19.60
C ALA A 33 6.61 5.61 -19.59
N SER A 34 7.26 5.42 -18.44
CA SER A 34 8.36 4.45 -18.28
C SER A 34 7.87 3.03 -18.56
N LEU A 35 6.73 2.63 -17.98
CA LEU A 35 6.11 1.32 -18.24
C LEU A 35 5.87 1.10 -19.74
N ARG A 36 5.26 2.08 -20.41
CA ARG A 36 5.02 1.98 -21.87
C ARG A 36 6.32 1.92 -22.66
N SER A 37 7.31 2.72 -22.28
CA SER A 37 8.62 2.73 -22.92
C SER A 37 9.27 1.35 -22.85
N ASP A 38 9.35 0.77 -21.66
CA ASP A 38 9.99 -0.54 -21.43
C ASP A 38 9.31 -1.64 -22.25
N LEU A 39 7.97 -1.69 -22.22
CA LEU A 39 7.20 -2.68 -22.98
C LEU A 39 7.34 -2.48 -24.50
N SER A 40 7.38 -1.22 -24.97
CA SER A 40 7.52 -0.91 -26.39
C SER A 40 8.88 -1.30 -26.97
N ILE A 41 9.94 -1.25 -26.16
CA ILE A 41 11.30 -1.68 -26.58
C ILE A 41 11.30 -3.18 -26.89
N VAL A 42 10.66 -3.99 -26.05
CA VAL A 42 10.58 -5.43 -26.30
C VAL A 42 9.72 -5.71 -27.53
N GLN A 43 8.52 -5.13 -27.60
CA GLN A 43 7.62 -5.32 -28.74
C GLN A 43 8.24 -4.86 -30.07
N GLY A 44 8.98 -3.75 -30.07
CA GLY A 44 9.64 -3.22 -31.27
C GLY A 44 10.81 -4.07 -31.78
N ASN A 45 11.44 -4.87 -30.92
CA ASN A 45 12.55 -5.75 -31.30
C ASN A 45 12.09 -7.17 -31.72
N PHE A 46 10.87 -7.56 -31.35
CA PHE A 46 10.32 -8.90 -31.59
C PHE A 46 8.95 -8.81 -32.29
N THR A 47 8.94 -8.27 -33.51
CA THR A 47 7.68 -8.01 -34.25
C THR A 47 7.04 -9.24 -34.86
N ASP A 48 7.84 -10.27 -35.17
CA ASP A 48 7.38 -11.50 -35.84
C ASP A 48 7.41 -12.73 -34.90
N VAL A 49 7.64 -12.50 -33.60
CA VAL A 49 7.73 -13.53 -32.57
C VAL A 49 6.62 -13.27 -31.54
N PRO A 50 5.71 -14.23 -31.28
CA PRO A 50 4.77 -14.10 -30.19
C PRO A 50 5.49 -13.90 -28.85
N LEU A 51 5.02 -12.93 -28.06
CA LEU A 51 5.62 -12.57 -26.78
C LEU A 51 4.71 -12.97 -25.61
N VAL A 52 5.35 -13.46 -24.55
CA VAL A 52 4.72 -13.73 -23.26
C VAL A 52 5.48 -12.99 -22.16
N ILE A 53 4.76 -12.26 -21.33
CA ILE A 53 5.27 -11.80 -20.04
C ILE A 53 5.11 -12.97 -19.08
N GLY A 54 6.17 -13.78 -18.95
CA GLY A 54 6.17 -15.04 -18.20
C GLY A 54 6.00 -14.85 -16.69
N GLU A 55 6.35 -13.66 -16.18
CA GLU A 55 6.02 -13.23 -14.84
C GLU A 55 5.83 -11.71 -14.80
N PHE A 56 4.74 -11.26 -14.17
CA PHE A 56 4.60 -9.91 -13.66
C PHE A 56 3.71 -9.92 -12.43
N ASP A 57 3.95 -9.01 -11.49
CA ASP A 57 2.99 -8.73 -10.44
C ASP A 57 3.32 -7.40 -9.73
N ALA A 58 2.26 -6.78 -9.19
CA ALA A 58 2.34 -5.79 -8.13
C ALA A 58 1.60 -6.37 -6.93
N SER A 59 2.33 -7.10 -6.08
CA SER A 59 1.74 -7.89 -4.99
C SER A 59 0.81 -7.05 -4.12
N PRO A 60 -0.45 -7.47 -3.91
CA PRO A 60 -1.39 -6.81 -3.00
C PRO A 60 -0.90 -6.74 -1.54
N LEU A 61 0.10 -7.54 -1.16
CA LEU A 61 0.75 -7.47 0.16
C LEU A 61 1.69 -6.27 0.29
N ASN A 62 2.22 -5.78 -0.83
CA ASN A 62 3.22 -4.73 -0.91
C ASN A 62 2.64 -3.40 -1.37
N THR A 63 1.67 -3.41 -2.28
CA THR A 63 1.12 -2.18 -2.88
C THR A 63 -0.24 -1.82 -2.27
N GLU A 64 -0.54 -0.53 -2.19
CA GLU A 64 -1.89 -0.09 -1.83
C GLU A 64 -2.91 -0.47 -2.91
N PRO A 65 -4.18 -0.75 -2.54
CA PRO A 65 -5.23 -1.03 -3.52
C PRO A 65 -5.48 0.11 -4.53
N ALA A 66 -5.17 1.37 -4.22
CA ALA A 66 -5.38 2.49 -5.13
C ALA A 66 -4.29 2.62 -6.20
N ALA A 67 -3.15 1.97 -6.03
CA ALA A 67 -2.02 2.06 -6.96
C ALA A 67 -2.15 1.06 -8.13
N ARG A 68 -3.38 0.83 -8.60
CA ARG A 68 -3.68 -0.07 -9.71
C ARG A 68 -3.52 0.66 -11.02
N THR A 69 -2.90 0.02 -11.99
CA THR A 69 -3.05 0.40 -13.40
C THR A 69 -3.01 -0.84 -14.26
N ALA A 70 -3.60 -0.74 -15.44
CA ALA A 70 -3.38 -1.71 -16.50
C ALA A 70 -3.06 -0.94 -17.78
N ALA A 71 -1.98 -1.30 -18.43
CA ALA A 71 -1.65 -0.83 -19.77
C ALA A 71 -2.26 -1.80 -20.80
N GLU A 72 -2.55 -1.31 -22.00
CA GLU A 72 -2.74 -2.19 -23.14
C GLU A 72 -1.38 -2.85 -23.45
N ILE A 73 -1.32 -4.18 -23.37
CA ILE A 73 -0.12 -4.95 -23.63
C ILE A 73 -0.47 -5.95 -24.73
N ASN A 74 0.22 -5.86 -25.87
CA ASN A 74 0.13 -6.84 -26.95
C ASN A 74 1.05 -8.04 -26.67
N ALA A 75 0.86 -8.68 -25.51
CA ALA A 75 1.54 -9.89 -25.10
C ALA A 75 0.60 -10.70 -24.20
N ALA A 76 0.72 -12.03 -24.22
CA ALA A 76 0.08 -12.81 -23.17
C ALA A 76 0.80 -12.53 -21.85
N VAL A 77 0.08 -12.57 -20.73
CA VAL A 77 0.64 -12.26 -19.42
C VAL A 77 0.36 -13.38 -18.44
N VAL A 78 1.35 -13.70 -17.61
CA VAL A 78 1.27 -14.68 -16.53
C VAL A 78 1.53 -13.94 -15.22
N ILE A 79 0.51 -13.88 -14.36
CA ILE A 79 0.63 -13.26 -13.04
C ILE A 79 1.52 -14.14 -12.18
N TRP A 80 2.48 -13.55 -11.50
CA TRP A 80 3.22 -14.25 -10.45
C TRP A 80 2.35 -14.40 -9.19
N ASP A 81 2.17 -15.64 -8.73
CA ASP A 81 1.51 -15.95 -7.47
C ASP A 81 2.30 -17.00 -6.69
N ASN A 82 2.93 -16.57 -5.60
CA ASN A 82 3.70 -17.44 -4.71
C ASN A 82 2.82 -18.19 -3.68
N GLY A 83 1.49 -18.08 -3.78
CA GLY A 83 0.52 -18.65 -2.84
C GLY A 83 0.22 -17.76 -1.64
N LEU A 84 0.93 -16.64 -1.48
CA LEU A 84 0.65 -15.59 -0.49
C LEU A 84 -0.02 -14.36 -1.13
N ASP A 85 0.25 -14.09 -2.42
CA ASP A 85 -0.16 -12.85 -3.09
C ASP A 85 -1.64 -12.90 -3.50
N HIS A 86 -2.06 -13.89 -4.30
CA HIS A 86 -3.39 -13.87 -4.93
C HIS A 86 -4.29 -15.00 -4.45
N LEU A 87 -3.99 -16.25 -4.77
CA LEU A 87 -4.82 -17.39 -4.41
C LEU A 87 -4.46 -17.91 -3.01
N ASP A 88 -5.42 -17.95 -2.11
CA ASP A 88 -5.30 -18.73 -0.89
C ASP A 88 -5.59 -20.19 -1.20
N HIS A 89 -4.54 -21.00 -1.30
CA HIS A 89 -4.66 -22.42 -1.63
C HIS A 89 -5.39 -23.20 -0.52
N GLY A 90 -5.26 -22.77 0.74
CA GLY A 90 -5.92 -23.42 1.88
C GLY A 90 -7.41 -23.12 1.93
N ALA A 91 -7.79 -21.87 1.64
CA ALA A 91 -9.19 -21.44 1.61
C ALA A 91 -9.87 -21.62 0.23
N SER A 92 -9.10 -21.87 -0.83
CA SER A 92 -9.57 -21.89 -2.23
C SER A 92 -10.29 -20.59 -2.62
N THR A 93 -9.79 -19.45 -2.15
CA THR A 93 -10.37 -18.12 -2.41
C THR A 93 -9.31 -17.13 -2.87
N TRP A 94 -9.70 -16.21 -3.74
CA TRP A 94 -8.85 -15.08 -4.11
C TRP A 94 -8.81 -14.08 -2.97
N ARG A 95 -7.61 -13.67 -2.56
CA ARG A 95 -7.39 -12.65 -1.52
C ARG A 95 -7.82 -11.27 -1.97
N ASP A 96 -7.64 -10.98 -3.25
CA ASP A 96 -8.03 -9.71 -3.86
C ASP A 96 -8.70 -9.92 -5.23
N PRO A 97 -10.01 -10.25 -5.24
CA PRO A 97 -10.76 -10.40 -6.48
C PRO A 97 -10.85 -9.08 -7.28
N THR A 98 -10.66 -7.92 -6.66
CA THR A 98 -10.71 -6.61 -7.33
C THR A 98 -9.48 -6.43 -8.22
N SER A 99 -8.27 -6.77 -7.74
CA SER A 99 -7.03 -6.82 -8.56
C SER A 99 -7.26 -7.59 -9.86
N LEU A 100 -7.78 -8.80 -9.73
CA LEU A 100 -7.98 -9.73 -10.85
C LEU A 100 -9.08 -9.24 -11.78
N GLY A 101 -10.13 -8.62 -11.25
CA GLY A 101 -11.18 -7.97 -12.04
C GLY A 101 -10.62 -6.84 -12.91
N VAL A 102 -9.76 -5.98 -12.35
CA VAL A 102 -9.09 -4.90 -13.08
C VAL A 102 -8.26 -5.45 -14.24
N LEU A 103 -7.43 -6.46 -13.96
CA LEU A 103 -6.61 -7.09 -14.99
C LEU A 103 -7.47 -7.76 -16.07
N ASN A 104 -8.48 -8.54 -15.69
CA ASN A 104 -9.37 -9.23 -16.62
C ASN A 104 -10.13 -8.26 -17.54
N ASN A 105 -10.54 -7.11 -17.03
CA ASN A 105 -11.15 -6.06 -17.85
C ASN A 105 -10.15 -5.49 -18.84
N ALA A 106 -8.92 -5.20 -18.40
CA ALA A 106 -7.89 -4.64 -19.26
C ALA A 106 -7.50 -5.61 -20.39
N LEU A 107 -7.40 -6.91 -20.11
CA LEU A 107 -7.14 -7.96 -21.11
C LEU A 107 -8.25 -8.07 -22.17
N LYS A 108 -9.47 -7.61 -21.86
CA LYS A 108 -10.59 -7.53 -22.79
C LYS A 108 -10.69 -6.18 -23.52
N GLY A 109 -9.74 -5.27 -23.30
CA GLY A 109 -9.80 -3.89 -23.79
C GLY A 109 -10.83 -3.00 -23.07
N THR A 110 -11.37 -3.45 -21.94
CA THR A 110 -12.32 -2.69 -21.14
C THR A 110 -11.57 -1.80 -20.16
N LYS A 111 -11.80 -0.49 -20.24
CA LYS A 111 -11.21 0.49 -19.32
C LYS A 111 -11.81 0.35 -17.93
N ASN A 112 -10.97 0.31 -16.90
CA ASN A 112 -11.40 0.32 -15.51
C ASN A 112 -11.47 1.75 -14.98
N SER A 113 -12.51 2.07 -14.22
CA SER A 113 -12.45 3.20 -13.31
C SER A 113 -11.68 2.77 -12.06
N LEU A 114 -10.75 3.59 -11.58
CA LEU A 114 -9.81 3.21 -10.52
C LEU A 114 -9.84 4.24 -9.39
N ALA A 115 -9.66 3.75 -8.17
CA ALA A 115 -9.25 4.57 -7.05
C ALA A 115 -7.98 5.37 -7.44
N ASP A 116 -7.88 6.61 -6.95
CA ASP A 116 -6.72 7.46 -7.16
C ASP A 116 -5.94 7.65 -5.85
N SER A 117 -4.68 8.00 -5.98
CA SER A 117 -3.77 8.13 -4.84
C SER A 117 -2.75 9.25 -5.05
N THR A 118 -2.02 9.56 -3.99
CA THR A 118 -0.86 10.47 -4.11
C THR A 118 0.18 9.85 -5.04
N VAL A 119 0.56 10.56 -6.11
CA VAL A 119 1.63 10.14 -7.04
C VAL A 119 2.86 11.04 -6.99
N ASP A 120 2.79 12.12 -6.22
CA ASP A 120 3.89 13.08 -6.06
C ASP A 120 4.97 12.51 -5.12
N ALA A 121 6.14 12.23 -5.70
CA ALA A 121 7.29 11.72 -4.95
C ALA A 121 7.84 12.70 -3.90
N THR A 122 7.51 14.00 -4.00
CA THR A 122 7.91 15.03 -3.04
C THR A 122 6.93 15.20 -1.90
N ALA A 123 5.76 14.54 -1.96
CA ALA A 123 4.75 14.63 -0.93
C ALA A 123 5.29 14.18 0.42
N THR A 124 4.83 14.85 1.49
CA THR A 124 5.13 14.48 2.88
C THR A 124 4.03 13.65 3.52
N THR A 125 2.90 13.49 2.83
CA THR A 125 1.74 12.71 3.26
C THR A 125 1.19 11.93 2.09
N LEU A 126 0.61 10.76 2.36
CA LEU A 126 -0.05 9.94 1.35
C LEU A 126 -1.54 9.81 1.65
N SER A 127 -2.37 9.97 0.61
CA SER A 127 -3.77 9.57 0.60
C SER A 127 -4.06 8.55 -0.49
N SER A 128 -4.98 7.65 -0.21
CA SER A 128 -5.61 6.72 -1.16
C SER A 128 -7.13 6.88 -1.05
N SER A 129 -7.84 6.72 -2.16
CA SER A 129 -9.30 6.73 -2.20
C SER A 129 -9.96 5.37 -1.92
N ASP A 130 -9.19 4.36 -1.50
CA ASP A 130 -9.74 3.02 -1.22
C ASP A 130 -10.63 2.99 0.02
N TYR A 131 -10.45 3.95 0.93
CA TYR A 131 -11.07 3.95 2.24
C TYR A 131 -11.60 5.32 2.63
N VAL A 132 -12.72 5.31 3.34
CA VAL A 132 -13.23 6.46 4.10
C VAL A 132 -12.77 6.31 5.55
N PHE A 133 -12.04 7.28 6.07
CA PHE A 133 -11.54 7.24 7.45
C PHE A 133 -12.29 8.26 8.31
N ASN A 134 -12.88 7.79 9.41
CA ASN A 134 -13.45 8.67 10.43
C ASN A 134 -12.70 8.49 11.75
N LYS A 135 -12.29 9.59 12.38
CA LYS A 135 -11.57 9.50 13.66
C LYS A 135 -12.57 9.27 14.79
N VAL A 136 -12.31 8.29 15.65
CA VAL A 136 -13.14 8.04 16.84
C VAL A 136 -13.23 9.31 17.69
N GLY A 137 -14.44 9.60 18.18
CA GLY A 137 -14.74 10.84 18.90
C GLY A 137 -14.99 12.05 18.01
N THR A 138 -14.91 11.92 16.68
CA THR A 138 -15.28 12.98 15.72
C THR A 138 -16.54 12.61 14.95
N ALA A 139 -17.39 13.60 14.70
CA ALA A 139 -18.57 13.42 13.88
C ALA A 139 -18.16 13.26 12.41
N PRO A 140 -18.78 12.33 11.66
CA PRO A 140 -18.53 12.20 10.23
C PRO A 140 -18.81 13.51 9.48
N THR A 141 -17.96 13.82 8.51
CA THR A 141 -18.05 14.99 7.64
C THR A 141 -18.10 14.55 6.19
N ASP A 142 -18.48 15.44 5.26
CA ASP A 142 -18.40 15.14 3.82
C ASP A 142 -16.96 14.73 3.46
N GLN A 143 -16.78 13.60 2.80
CA GLN A 143 -15.46 13.12 2.36
C GLN A 143 -15.42 12.97 0.85
N THR A 144 -14.41 13.59 0.24
CA THR A 144 -14.17 13.47 -1.20
C THR A 144 -13.05 12.48 -1.44
N LEU A 145 -13.36 11.44 -2.19
CA LEU A 145 -12.42 10.41 -2.61
C LEU A 145 -12.05 10.66 -4.08
N PRO A 146 -10.76 10.85 -4.40
CA PRO A 146 -10.34 11.05 -5.77
C PRO A 146 -10.54 9.77 -6.59
N TRP A 147 -10.83 9.91 -7.89
CA TRP A 147 -11.13 8.76 -8.75
C TRP A 147 -10.68 9.00 -10.19
N LEU A 148 -10.08 7.98 -10.78
CA LEU A 148 -9.72 7.93 -12.20
C LEU A 148 -10.84 7.25 -12.97
N PHE A 149 -11.76 8.01 -13.56
CA PHE A 149 -12.87 7.42 -14.33
C PHE A 149 -12.43 6.82 -15.68
N ASN A 150 -11.26 7.19 -16.22
CA ASN A 150 -10.68 6.62 -17.43
C ASN A 150 -11.63 6.56 -18.65
N GLY A 151 -12.51 7.56 -18.77
CA GLY A 151 -13.51 7.66 -19.83
C GLY A 151 -14.83 6.91 -19.57
N ASN A 152 -14.95 6.23 -18.43
CA ASN A 152 -16.20 5.66 -17.98
C ASN A 152 -17.09 6.71 -17.29
N THR A 153 -18.38 6.41 -17.20
CA THR A 153 -19.36 7.20 -16.46
C THR A 153 -19.87 6.40 -15.27
N LEU A 154 -19.90 7.00 -14.08
CA LEU A 154 -20.50 6.37 -12.91
C LEU A 154 -22.02 6.25 -13.10
N THR A 155 -22.56 5.04 -13.03
CA THR A 155 -24.00 4.77 -13.20
C THR A 155 -24.75 4.65 -11.87
N GLY A 156 -24.04 4.34 -10.78
CA GLY A 156 -24.60 4.21 -9.46
C GLY A 156 -23.56 3.71 -8.46
N ILE A 157 -23.94 3.76 -7.18
CA ILE A 157 -23.14 3.23 -6.07
C ILE A 157 -24.08 2.40 -5.20
N THR A 158 -23.64 1.21 -4.81
CA THR A 158 -24.38 0.32 -3.92
C THR A 158 -23.55 -0.06 -2.70
N THR A 159 -24.21 -0.30 -1.58
CA THR A 159 -23.61 -0.99 -0.44
C THR A 159 -23.35 -2.47 -0.76
N ASN A 160 -22.56 -3.15 0.06
CA ASN A 160 -22.31 -4.60 0.01
C ASN A 160 -23.59 -5.41 0.25
N SER A 161 -24.59 -4.82 0.91
CA SER A 161 -25.94 -5.38 1.02
C SER A 161 -26.80 -5.18 -0.23
N GLY A 162 -26.29 -4.49 -1.26
CA GLY A 162 -26.99 -4.19 -2.51
C GLY A 162 -27.88 -2.95 -2.48
N ALA A 163 -27.89 -2.18 -1.39
CA ALA A 163 -28.71 -0.98 -1.29
C ALA A 163 -28.11 0.14 -2.15
N ALA A 164 -28.89 0.70 -3.07
CA ALA A 164 -28.47 1.81 -3.92
C ALA A 164 -28.43 3.13 -3.15
N LEU A 165 -27.37 3.90 -3.36
CA LEU A 165 -27.23 5.26 -2.84
C LEU A 165 -27.94 6.27 -3.75
N ALA A 166 -28.52 7.31 -3.16
CA ALA A 166 -29.17 8.39 -3.90
C ALA A 166 -28.16 9.48 -4.32
N SER A 167 -27.98 9.66 -5.63
CA SER A 167 -27.15 10.76 -6.17
C SER A 167 -27.72 12.13 -5.77
N GLY A 168 -26.85 13.07 -5.42
CA GLY A 168 -27.22 14.39 -4.89
C GLY A 168 -27.59 14.42 -3.40
N VAL A 169 -27.89 13.25 -2.81
CA VAL A 169 -28.30 13.14 -1.40
C VAL A 169 -27.25 12.39 -0.57
N ASP A 170 -26.91 11.17 -0.96
CA ASP A 170 -25.91 10.35 -0.27
C ASP A 170 -24.49 10.60 -0.81
N TYR A 171 -24.38 10.94 -2.10
CA TYR A 171 -23.11 11.28 -2.74
C TYR A 171 -23.27 12.30 -3.87
N ALA A 172 -22.18 12.98 -4.22
CA ALA A 172 -22.05 13.83 -5.41
C ALA A 172 -20.82 13.41 -6.22
N VAL A 173 -20.86 13.63 -7.53
CA VAL A 173 -19.78 13.22 -8.46
C VAL A 173 -19.22 14.45 -9.14
N THR A 174 -17.90 14.50 -9.24
CA THR A 174 -17.16 15.49 -10.03
C THR A 174 -16.35 14.76 -11.10
N SER A 175 -15.66 15.48 -11.98
CA SER A 175 -14.79 14.88 -13.00
C SER A 175 -13.59 14.10 -12.42
N SER A 176 -13.23 14.35 -11.16
CA SER A 176 -12.02 13.81 -10.54
C SER A 176 -12.25 13.09 -9.22
N GLY A 177 -13.51 12.84 -8.84
CA GLY A 177 -13.81 12.16 -7.58
C GLY A 177 -15.27 12.13 -7.18
N ILE A 178 -15.51 11.43 -6.08
CA ILE A 178 -16.84 11.19 -5.50
C ILE A 178 -16.85 11.73 -4.08
N THR A 179 -17.78 12.63 -3.78
CA THR A 179 -18.01 13.15 -2.43
C THR A 179 -19.14 12.39 -1.75
N PHE A 180 -18.84 11.67 -0.68
CA PHE A 180 -19.83 11.03 0.20
C PHE A 180 -20.29 12.01 1.26
N LYS A 181 -21.60 12.15 1.43
CA LYS A 181 -22.18 13.12 2.35
C LYS A 181 -22.09 12.67 3.80
N ALA A 182 -21.85 13.60 4.71
CA ALA A 182 -21.79 13.39 6.16
C ALA A 182 -23.04 12.66 6.68
N SER A 183 -24.23 13.02 6.15
CA SER A 183 -25.51 12.39 6.50
C SER A 183 -25.58 10.92 6.10
N PHE A 184 -24.96 10.53 4.98
CA PHE A 184 -24.84 9.13 4.57
C PHE A 184 -23.78 8.42 5.41
N LEU A 185 -22.60 9.03 5.56
CA LEU A 185 -21.49 8.47 6.32
C LEU A 185 -21.86 8.23 7.79
N GLY A 186 -22.63 9.13 8.41
CA GLY A 186 -23.14 9.02 9.77
C GLY A 186 -24.11 7.86 10.01
N LYS A 187 -24.60 7.18 8.97
CA LYS A 187 -25.38 5.94 9.10
C LYS A 187 -24.49 4.75 9.50
N TYR A 188 -23.20 4.82 9.19
CA TYR A 188 -22.26 3.71 9.33
C TYR A 188 -21.05 4.04 10.21
N LEU A 189 -20.66 5.31 10.27
CA LEU A 189 -19.55 5.81 11.08
C LEU A 189 -20.12 6.55 12.28
N SER A 190 -19.52 6.39 13.45
CA SER A 190 -20.02 7.06 14.66
C SER A 190 -18.91 7.55 15.58
N THR A 191 -19.25 8.50 16.45
CA THR A 191 -18.35 9.03 17.46
C THR A 191 -17.95 8.00 18.52
N SER A 192 -18.71 6.90 18.67
CA SER A 192 -18.58 5.92 19.75
C SER A 192 -18.39 4.47 19.29
N ALA A 193 -18.16 4.24 17.99
CA ALA A 193 -17.99 2.89 17.45
C ALA A 193 -16.76 2.20 18.07
N ALA A 194 -16.83 0.87 18.19
CA ALA A 194 -15.65 0.07 18.45
C ALA A 194 -14.64 0.28 17.31
N GLN A 195 -13.37 0.50 17.66
CA GLN A 195 -12.28 0.71 16.69
C GLN A 195 -12.20 -0.47 15.72
N GLY A 196 -12.26 -0.20 14.41
CA GLY A 196 -12.31 -1.29 13.43
C GLY A 196 -13.06 -0.92 12.15
N GLU A 197 -13.27 -1.93 11.31
CA GLU A 197 -14.20 -1.82 10.19
C GLU A 197 -15.57 -1.52 10.76
N SER A 198 -16.09 -0.35 10.41
CA SER A 198 -17.51 -0.13 10.53
C SER A 198 -18.16 -0.71 9.28
N ASP A 199 -19.44 -1.04 9.38
CA ASP A 199 -20.23 -1.57 8.27
C ASP A 199 -20.50 -0.49 7.19
N ALA A 200 -19.59 0.49 7.01
CA ALA A 200 -19.55 1.48 5.94
C ALA A 200 -19.24 0.76 4.61
N SER A 201 -20.28 0.04 4.21
CA SER A 201 -20.32 -1.09 3.31
C SER A 201 -20.28 -0.69 1.84
N VAL A 202 -19.76 0.48 1.50
CA VAL A 202 -19.59 0.93 0.11
C VAL A 202 -18.11 1.02 -0.26
N LEU A 203 -17.23 1.31 0.72
CA LEU A 203 -15.81 1.65 0.50
C LEU A 203 -14.92 1.19 1.66
N GLY A 204 -15.35 0.18 2.42
CA GLY A 204 -14.63 -0.29 3.61
C GLY A 204 -14.34 0.84 4.60
N GLY A 205 -15.34 1.68 4.90
CA GLY A 205 -15.15 2.80 5.82
C GLY A 205 -14.73 2.33 7.22
N ARG A 206 -13.87 3.11 7.87
CA ARG A 206 -13.19 2.72 9.11
C ARG A 206 -13.26 3.83 10.14
N ASP A 207 -13.76 3.47 11.32
CA ASP A 207 -13.55 4.26 12.52
C ASP A 207 -12.16 3.94 13.09
N TRP A 208 -11.30 4.96 13.17
CA TRP A 208 -9.90 4.82 13.55
C TRP A 208 -9.48 5.72 14.71
N ASP A 209 -8.45 5.32 15.43
CA ASP A 209 -7.73 6.15 16.39
C ASP A 209 -6.21 5.91 16.24
N ALA A 210 -5.39 6.80 16.80
CA ALA A 210 -3.93 6.70 16.69
C ALA A 210 -3.45 5.33 17.21
N PRO A 211 -2.73 4.55 16.40
CA PRO A 211 -2.17 3.27 16.84
C PRO A 211 -1.30 3.47 18.08
N VAL A 212 -1.21 2.46 18.95
CA VAL A 212 -0.45 2.57 20.21
C VAL A 212 0.51 1.42 20.35
N LEU A 213 1.78 1.74 20.61
CA LEU A 213 2.77 0.76 21.01
C LEU A 213 2.60 0.38 22.48
N ARG A 214 2.61 -0.92 22.78
CA ARG A 214 2.56 -1.39 24.18
C ARG A 214 3.88 -1.21 24.93
N ALA A 215 4.97 -1.05 24.18
CA ALA A 215 6.28 -0.67 24.67
C ALA A 215 6.92 0.29 23.67
N THR A 216 7.53 1.36 24.14
CA THR A 216 8.19 2.37 23.29
C THR A 216 9.71 2.27 23.33
N SER A 217 10.27 1.35 24.12
CA SER A 217 11.70 1.08 24.12
C SER A 217 12.06 -0.33 24.55
N SER A 218 13.28 -0.74 24.22
CA SER A 218 13.93 -1.93 24.79
C SER A 218 15.46 -1.83 24.72
N LYS A 219 16.12 -2.75 25.43
CA LYS A 219 17.55 -3.02 25.31
C LYS A 219 17.79 -4.13 24.30
N THR A 220 18.89 -4.05 23.56
CA THR A 220 19.29 -5.03 22.54
C THR A 220 19.61 -6.37 23.18
N VAL A 221 19.02 -7.43 22.65
CA VAL A 221 19.36 -8.82 22.96
C VAL A 221 19.84 -9.46 21.66
N ALA A 222 21.10 -9.88 21.63
CA ALA A 222 21.71 -10.47 20.45
C ALA A 222 21.06 -11.82 20.10
N GLY A 223 20.94 -12.11 18.80
CA GLY A 223 20.61 -13.44 18.29
C GLY A 223 19.12 -13.79 18.25
N ALA A 224 18.23 -12.83 18.54
CA ALA A 224 16.79 -13.04 18.48
C ALA A 224 16.07 -11.89 17.75
N ASP A 225 14.94 -12.22 17.15
CA ASP A 225 13.98 -11.23 16.65
C ASP A 225 13.39 -10.43 17.81
N LEU A 226 13.07 -9.15 17.55
CA LEU A 226 12.37 -8.29 18.50
C LEU A 226 10.93 -8.07 18.05
N GLY A 227 9.99 -8.69 18.76
CA GLY A 227 8.56 -8.44 18.61
C GLY A 227 8.11 -7.20 19.39
N ILE A 228 7.45 -6.27 18.69
CA ILE A 228 6.96 -5.01 19.24
C ILE A 228 5.43 -5.00 19.07
N PRO A 229 4.66 -5.23 20.15
CA PRO A 229 3.20 -5.25 20.06
C PRO A 229 2.62 -3.89 19.69
N LEU A 230 1.72 -3.89 18.71
CA LEU A 230 1.07 -2.71 18.14
C LEU A 230 -0.46 -2.86 18.23
N ALA A 231 -1.11 -1.93 18.91
CA ALA A 231 -2.56 -1.79 18.87
C ALA A 231 -2.94 -0.88 17.70
N CYS A 232 -3.46 -1.47 16.64
CA CYS A 232 -3.73 -0.80 15.36
C CYS A 232 -4.94 0.14 15.35
N LYS A 233 -5.86 0.02 16.32
CA LYS A 233 -7.01 0.91 16.53
C LYS A 233 -7.78 1.31 15.24
N GLY A 234 -8.14 0.32 14.42
CA GLY A 234 -8.88 0.53 13.17
C GLY A 234 -8.00 0.68 11.92
N VAL A 235 -6.69 0.89 12.08
CA VAL A 235 -5.71 1.02 10.99
C VAL A 235 -4.82 -0.22 10.92
N ARG A 236 -5.17 -1.22 10.10
CA ARG A 236 -4.50 -2.55 10.18
C ARG A 236 -3.29 -2.71 9.28
N VAL A 237 -3.08 -1.86 8.27
CA VAL A 237 -2.02 -2.05 7.28
C VAL A 237 -0.81 -1.21 7.67
N LEU A 238 0.25 -1.89 8.11
CA LEU A 238 1.56 -1.28 8.27
C LEU A 238 2.14 -0.99 6.88
N ALA A 239 2.35 0.29 6.59
CA ALA A 239 2.89 0.72 5.32
C ALA A 239 4.41 0.52 5.30
N VAL A 240 5.13 1.16 6.21
CA VAL A 240 6.59 1.16 6.18
C VAL A 240 7.18 1.27 7.57
N VAL A 241 8.46 0.90 7.69
CA VAL A 241 9.26 1.15 8.89
C VAL A 241 10.43 2.05 8.51
N LYS A 242 10.65 3.12 9.28
CA LYS A 242 11.81 4.01 9.19
C LYS A 242 12.80 3.67 10.30
N ALA A 243 14.11 3.67 10.03
CA ALA A 243 15.13 3.38 11.02
C ALA A 243 16.25 4.45 11.04
N VAL A 244 16.29 5.24 12.11
CA VAL A 244 17.22 6.37 12.26
C VAL A 244 18.00 6.26 13.56
N ARG A 245 19.33 6.23 13.47
CA ARG A 245 20.25 6.30 14.60
C ARG A 245 20.26 7.70 15.21
N GLY A 246 20.83 7.82 16.42
CA GLY A 246 21.10 9.13 17.02
C GLY A 246 21.76 10.11 16.03
N HIS A 247 21.36 11.39 16.10
CA HIS A 247 21.81 12.47 15.20
C HIS A 247 21.38 12.36 13.73
N GLY A 248 20.30 11.62 13.43
CA GLY A 248 19.67 11.64 12.10
C GLY A 248 20.31 10.70 11.08
N VAL A 249 21.31 9.91 11.48
CA VAL A 249 22.01 8.99 10.58
C VAL A 249 21.18 7.73 10.33
N TYR A 250 20.98 7.31 9.08
CA TYR A 250 20.11 6.17 8.78
C TYR A 250 20.78 4.86 9.20
N LEU A 251 20.02 3.89 9.70
CA LEU A 251 20.60 2.61 10.12
C LEU A 251 21.04 1.76 8.92
N PHE A 252 20.27 1.82 7.84
CA PHE A 252 20.53 1.15 6.56
C PHE A 252 20.32 2.14 5.42
N ASP A 253 20.89 1.82 4.25
CA ASP A 253 20.62 2.49 2.98
C ASP A 253 20.68 4.03 3.08
N ASP A 254 21.83 4.54 3.51
CA ASP A 254 22.10 5.97 3.68
C ASP A 254 21.92 6.80 2.40
N TRP A 255 22.10 6.20 1.23
CA TRP A 255 21.78 6.82 -0.06
C TRP A 255 20.30 7.23 -0.19
N THR A 256 19.38 6.63 0.58
CA THR A 256 17.95 7.02 0.54
C THR A 256 17.70 8.45 0.98
N GLN A 257 18.71 9.15 1.54
CA GLN A 257 18.64 10.58 1.86
C GLN A 257 18.37 11.46 0.63
N TYR A 258 18.66 10.96 -0.57
CA TYR A 258 18.42 11.65 -1.84
C TYR A 258 17.02 11.37 -2.42
N LEU A 259 16.23 10.50 -1.78
CA LEU A 259 14.85 10.22 -2.16
C LEU A 259 13.88 11.20 -1.51
N GLY A 260 12.62 11.16 -1.97
CA GLY A 260 11.55 11.97 -1.41
C GLY A 260 11.26 11.69 0.07
N PRO A 261 10.54 12.61 0.77
CA PRO A 261 10.35 12.54 2.22
C PRO A 261 9.72 11.24 2.72
N LEU A 262 8.86 10.61 1.93
CA LEU A 262 8.21 9.34 2.26
C LEU A 262 9.13 8.11 2.09
N GLN A 263 10.31 8.24 1.51
CA GLN A 263 11.24 7.12 1.28
C GLN A 263 12.50 7.17 2.15
N GLN A 264 12.92 8.36 2.57
CA GLN A 264 14.14 8.55 3.35
C GLN A 264 14.21 7.67 4.62
N ALA A 265 15.28 6.89 4.76
CA ALA A 265 15.55 5.99 5.89
C ALA A 265 14.54 4.85 6.10
N ARG A 266 13.69 4.53 5.11
CA ARG A 266 12.75 3.41 5.19
C ARG A 266 13.48 2.11 4.85
N ILE A 267 13.23 1.10 5.68
CA ILE A 267 13.86 -0.22 5.59
C ILE A 267 12.92 -1.21 4.87
N VAL A 268 13.50 -2.21 4.22
CA VAL A 268 12.80 -3.09 3.26
C VAL A 268 12.54 -4.48 3.84
N ARG A 269 13.59 -5.29 3.97
CA ARG A 269 13.51 -6.71 4.38
C ARG A 269 13.92 -6.93 5.84
N GLN A 270 14.12 -5.84 6.57
CA GLN A 270 14.62 -5.80 7.94
C GLN A 270 13.50 -5.95 9.00
N TRP A 271 12.24 -6.12 8.58
CA TRP A 271 11.09 -6.23 9.47
C TRP A 271 9.98 -7.11 8.88
N ASN A 272 9.11 -7.62 9.75
CA ASN A 272 7.87 -8.32 9.40
C ASN A 272 6.69 -7.74 10.21
N TYR A 273 5.47 -8.05 9.78
CA TYR A 273 4.25 -7.66 10.49
C TYR A 273 3.17 -8.74 10.34
N ASP A 274 2.54 -9.11 11.45
CA ASP A 274 1.54 -10.19 11.50
C ASP A 274 0.12 -9.70 11.85
N GLY A 275 -0.11 -8.38 11.82
CA GLY A 275 -1.39 -7.79 12.22
C GLY A 275 -1.47 -7.38 13.69
N ALA A 276 -0.56 -7.86 14.55
CA ALA A 276 -0.57 -7.59 15.99
C ALA A 276 0.79 -7.09 16.53
N LYS A 277 1.90 -7.43 15.88
CA LYS A 277 3.24 -6.97 16.24
C LYS A 277 4.06 -6.65 15.00
N VAL A 278 4.91 -5.64 15.14
CA VAL A 278 6.04 -5.42 14.24
C VAL A 278 7.20 -6.26 14.74
N VAL A 279 7.81 -7.06 13.89
CA VAL A 279 8.97 -7.89 14.23
C VAL A 279 10.19 -7.31 13.54
N LEU A 280 11.15 -6.80 14.32
CA LEU A 280 12.47 -6.47 13.80
C LEU A 280 13.30 -7.75 13.78
N THR A 281 13.85 -8.10 12.62
CA THR A 281 14.61 -9.35 12.48
C THR A 281 15.86 -9.33 13.36
N ALA A 282 16.39 -10.51 13.70
CA ALA A 282 17.63 -10.65 14.43
C ALA A 282 18.79 -9.89 13.75
N THR A 283 18.85 -9.88 12.42
CA THR A 283 19.83 -9.09 11.64
C THR A 283 19.69 -7.59 11.88
N THR A 284 18.45 -7.10 11.99
CA THR A 284 18.16 -5.69 12.32
C THR A 284 18.59 -5.34 13.73
N VAL A 285 18.31 -6.22 14.69
CA VAL A 285 18.75 -6.07 16.07
C VAL A 285 20.28 -6.04 16.14
N GLN A 286 20.97 -6.91 15.41
CA GLN A 286 22.43 -6.91 15.32
C GLN A 286 23.00 -5.63 14.69
N ALA A 287 22.34 -5.05 13.68
CA ALA A 287 22.77 -3.78 13.10
C ALA A 287 22.70 -2.63 14.12
N VAL A 288 21.68 -2.62 14.99
CA VAL A 288 21.59 -1.65 16.10
C VAL A 288 22.78 -1.85 17.06
N ILE A 289 23.10 -3.09 17.43
CA ILE A 289 24.25 -3.42 18.30
C ILE A 289 25.55 -2.93 17.66
N ALA A 290 25.79 -3.30 16.40
CA ALA A 290 27.01 -2.97 15.66
C ALA A 290 27.19 -1.46 15.47
N SER A 291 26.09 -0.71 15.34
CA SER A 291 26.15 0.75 15.23
C SER A 291 26.65 1.44 16.51
N GLY A 292 26.55 0.79 17.67
CA GLY A 292 26.89 1.36 18.97
C GLY A 292 26.03 2.57 19.38
N LYS A 293 24.95 2.86 18.66
CA LYS A 293 24.06 4.01 18.88
C LYS A 293 22.62 3.53 19.06
N ALA A 294 21.86 4.26 19.87
CA ALA A 294 20.41 4.06 19.93
C ALA A 294 19.79 4.34 18.54
N THR A 295 18.82 3.51 18.17
CA THR A 295 18.06 3.65 16.93
C THR A 295 16.59 3.86 17.24
N THR A 296 16.01 4.88 16.63
CA THR A 296 14.57 5.12 16.62
C THR A 296 13.98 4.45 15.38
N PHE A 297 13.05 3.53 15.61
CA PHE A 297 12.18 2.96 14.59
C PHE A 297 10.86 3.72 14.57
N THR A 298 10.44 4.17 13.40
CA THR A 298 9.11 4.77 13.21
C THR A 298 8.25 3.84 12.39
N PHE A 299 7.07 3.50 12.88
CA PHE A 299 6.08 2.69 12.19
C PHE A 299 5.01 3.59 11.59
N GLU A 300 4.84 3.49 10.28
CA GLU A 300 3.87 4.26 9.51
C GLU A 300 2.80 3.31 8.97
N LEU A 301 1.54 3.63 9.21
CA LEU A 301 0.39 2.86 8.74
C LEU A 301 -0.40 3.70 7.73
N TYR A 302 -1.25 3.07 6.93
CA TYR A 302 -2.08 3.80 5.96
C TYR A 302 -3.35 4.40 6.58
N PRO A 303 -3.78 5.62 6.19
CA PRO A 303 -3.09 6.53 5.29
C PRO A 303 -1.86 7.13 5.98
N ARG A 304 -0.77 7.37 5.23
CA ARG A 304 0.48 7.92 5.78
C ARG A 304 0.37 9.44 5.98
N SER A 305 -0.67 9.90 6.66
CA SER A 305 -1.09 11.30 6.61
C SER A 305 -1.27 12.01 7.96
N SER A 306 -1.05 11.39 9.13
CA SER A 306 -1.09 12.18 10.40
C SER A 306 -0.62 11.49 11.69
N TRP A 307 0.03 10.33 11.63
CA TRP A 307 0.53 9.67 12.85
C TRP A 307 1.74 8.77 12.62
N GLU A 308 2.74 8.92 13.49
CA GLU A 308 3.98 8.15 13.53
C GLU A 308 4.11 7.50 14.92
N GLN A 309 4.27 6.18 14.99
CA GLN A 309 4.62 5.51 16.26
C GLN A 309 6.12 5.32 16.36
N ARG A 310 6.73 5.86 17.43
CA ARG A 310 8.19 5.84 17.62
C ARG A 310 8.60 4.83 18.69
N TYR A 311 9.56 4.00 18.34
CA TYR A 311 10.15 2.98 19.21
C TYR A 311 11.66 3.16 19.28
N VAL A 312 12.23 3.28 20.49
CA VAL A 312 13.67 3.48 20.69
C VAL A 312 14.32 2.18 21.14
N HIS A 313 15.25 1.66 20.34
CA HIS A 313 16.05 0.49 20.69
C HIS A 313 17.48 0.91 21.03
N SER A 314 17.97 0.49 22.19
CA SER A 314 19.27 0.93 22.74
C SER A 314 20.16 -0.25 23.10
N LYS A 315 21.49 -0.04 23.09
CA LYS A 315 22.47 -1.00 23.62
C LYS A 315 22.19 -1.29 25.10
N PRO A 316 22.36 -2.52 25.62
CA PRO A 316 22.48 -2.69 27.07
C PRO A 316 23.59 -1.78 27.57
N MET A 317 23.30 -0.92 28.54
CA MET A 317 24.36 -0.28 29.32
C MET A 317 25.15 -1.41 29.98
N SER A 318 26.44 -1.50 29.70
CA SER A 318 27.35 -2.22 30.59
C SER A 318 27.23 -1.53 31.95
N SER A 319 26.77 -2.24 32.97
CA SER A 319 26.95 -1.82 34.34
C SER A 319 28.45 -1.60 34.53
N TYR A 320 28.84 -0.35 34.78
CA TYR A 320 30.14 -0.03 35.35
C TYR A 320 30.20 -0.56 36.78
#